data_AF-A0A2V7XSV1-F1
#
_entry.id   AF-A0A2V7XSV1-F1
#
_cell.length_a   1.000
_cell.length_b   1.000
_cell.length_c   1.000
_cell.angle_alpha   90.00
_cell.angle_beta   90.00
_cell.angle_gamma   90.00
#
_symmetry.space_group_name_H-M   'P 1'
#
loop_
_entity.id
_entity.type
_entity.pdbx_description
1 polymer ?
#
loop_
_entity_poly.entity_id
_entity_poly.type
_entity_poly.pdbx_seq_one_letter_code
_entity_poly.pdbx_strand_id
1 'polypeptide(L)'
;MGWSRFFRRRRWDTERARELQSYLEMETDDNLARGLPPDEARRAAERKLGDVMRIREEIYLMNTIGLVESLWQDLRYGARVLRLNSGFAAVAILSLALGVGANSAIFQLLNAVRLRTLPVKDPWELAEVRIAERKNATGNFTGRYPQLTNPLWEQIRAHAEGFASLAAWGTVRFDLASGGEARYADALWV
;
A
#
# COMPACT_ATOMS: atom_id res chain seq x y z
N MET A 1 15.49 16.68 -9.96
CA MET A 1 15.18 17.87 -9.13
C MET A 1 15.35 17.50 -7.66
N GLY A 2 16.47 17.90 -7.06
CA GLY A 2 16.94 17.37 -5.77
C GLY A 2 16.29 18.02 -4.55
N TRP A 3 16.04 17.19 -3.53
CA TRP A 3 15.49 17.55 -2.23
C TRP A 3 16.37 18.53 -1.44
N SER A 4 17.59 18.80 -1.89
CA SER A 4 18.51 19.83 -1.37
C SER A 4 17.95 21.25 -1.44
N ARG A 5 16.88 21.43 -2.21
CA ARG A 5 16.05 22.63 -2.22
C ARG A 5 15.38 22.90 -0.86
N PHE A 6 14.96 21.90 -0.10
CA PHE A 6 14.27 22.09 1.19
C PHE A 6 15.09 22.79 2.28
N PHE A 7 16.42 22.65 2.28
CA PHE A 7 17.27 23.21 3.33
C PHE A 7 17.72 24.66 3.07
N ARG A 8 17.35 25.26 1.93
CA ARG A 8 17.86 26.57 1.48
C ARG A 8 16.82 27.70 1.47
N ARG A 9 15.72 27.59 2.23
CA ARG A 9 14.70 28.66 2.35
C ARG A 9 15.31 30.04 2.64
N ARG A 10 16.16 30.14 3.68
CA ARG A 10 16.87 31.39 4.00
C ARG A 10 17.68 31.95 2.84
N ARG A 11 18.28 31.08 2.03
CA ARG A 11 19.17 31.48 0.92
C ARG A 11 18.38 32.03 -0.26
N TRP A 12 17.22 31.47 -0.58
CA TRP A 12 16.37 32.05 -1.62
C TRP A 12 15.66 33.32 -1.20
N ASP A 13 15.23 33.41 0.05
CA ASP A 13 14.63 34.65 0.55
C ASP A 13 15.64 35.81 0.47
N THR A 14 16.91 35.55 0.79
CA THR A 14 17.99 36.55 0.63
C THR A 14 18.34 36.84 -0.82
N GLU A 15 18.33 35.83 -1.70
CA GLU A 15 18.61 36.01 -3.13
C GLU A 15 17.52 36.82 -3.83
N ARG A 16 16.24 36.51 -3.57
CA ARG A 16 15.08 37.25 -4.06
C ARG A 16 15.03 38.68 -3.52
N ALA A 17 15.38 38.89 -2.25
CA ALA A 17 15.47 40.24 -1.69
C ALA A 17 16.55 41.07 -2.39
N ARG A 18 17.68 40.44 -2.74
CA ARG A 18 18.77 41.08 -3.47
C ARG A 18 18.40 41.43 -4.90
N GLU A 19 17.70 40.55 -5.61
CA GLU A 19 17.18 40.81 -6.95
C GLU A 19 16.19 41.99 -6.96
N LEU A 20 15.27 42.04 -6.00
CA LEU A 20 14.31 43.14 -5.86
C LEU A 20 15.00 44.47 -5.60
N GLN A 21 16.02 44.47 -4.74
CA GLN A 21 16.80 45.66 -4.43
C GLN A 21 17.59 46.16 -5.65
N SER A 22 18.22 45.24 -6.40
CA SER A 22 18.95 45.57 -7.63
C SER A 22 18.05 46.15 -8.72
N TYR A 23 16.82 45.64 -8.85
CA TYR A 23 15.83 46.20 -9.78
C TYR A 23 15.42 47.63 -9.40
N LEU A 24 15.24 47.88 -8.09
CA LEU A 24 14.85 49.19 -7.56
C LEU A 24 15.96 50.23 -7.77
N GLU A 25 17.22 49.83 -7.61
CA GLU A 25 18.40 50.65 -7.89
C GLU A 25 18.50 50.99 -9.38
N MET A 26 18.44 49.99 -10.27
CA MET A 26 18.47 50.24 -11.73
C MET A 26 17.35 51.17 -12.19
N GLU A 27 16.13 50.94 -11.73
CA GLU A 27 14.98 51.77 -12.12
C GLU A 27 15.09 53.21 -11.56
N THR A 28 15.71 53.38 -10.39
CA THR A 28 15.98 54.71 -9.83
C THR A 28 17.02 55.46 -10.67
N ASP A 29 18.11 54.80 -11.05
CA ASP A 29 19.16 55.36 -11.90
C ASP A 29 18.65 55.72 -13.30
N ASP A 30 17.79 54.88 -13.88
CA ASP A 30 17.14 55.14 -15.17
C ASP A 30 16.25 56.39 -15.12
N ASN A 31 15.52 56.59 -14.03
CA ASN A 31 14.68 57.76 -13.83
C ASN A 31 15.50 59.03 -13.57
N LEU A 32 16.63 58.91 -12.86
CA LEU A 32 17.61 59.99 -12.72
C LEU A 32 18.20 60.38 -14.08
N ALA A 33 18.56 59.41 -14.92
CA ALA A 33 19.08 59.65 -16.28
C ALA A 33 18.04 60.32 -17.20
N ARG A 34 16.74 60.09 -16.95
CA ARG A 34 15.63 60.78 -17.63
C ARG A 34 15.36 62.18 -17.06
N GLY A 35 16.14 62.63 -16.09
CA GLY A 35 16.09 63.98 -15.53
C GLY A 35 15.15 64.16 -14.34
N LEU A 36 14.64 63.08 -13.72
CA LEU A 36 13.83 63.20 -12.52
C LEU A 36 14.70 63.57 -11.30
N PRO A 37 14.17 64.39 -10.36
CA PRO A 37 14.80 64.61 -9.06
C PRO A 37 14.98 63.29 -8.28
N PRO A 38 16.04 63.14 -7.45
CA PRO A 38 16.34 61.88 -6.75
C PRO A 38 15.18 61.33 -5.91
N ASP A 39 14.50 62.19 -5.17
CA ASP A 39 13.38 61.80 -4.32
C ASP A 39 12.13 61.39 -5.13
N GLU A 40 11.99 61.90 -6.35
CA GLU A 40 10.90 61.54 -7.26
C GLU A 40 11.21 60.29 -8.07
N ALA A 41 12.47 60.12 -8.50
CA ALA A 41 12.96 58.93 -9.19
C ALA A 41 12.78 57.67 -8.33
N ARG A 42 13.15 57.74 -7.05
CA ARG A 42 12.99 56.62 -6.11
C ARG A 42 11.51 56.28 -5.86
N ARG A 43 10.66 57.30 -5.65
CA ARG A 43 9.21 57.11 -5.49
C ARG A 43 8.52 56.63 -6.77
N ALA A 44 9.05 56.94 -7.95
CA ALA A 44 8.58 56.41 -9.21
C ALA A 44 8.97 54.93 -9.36
N ALA A 45 10.21 54.56 -9.02
CA ALA A 45 10.67 53.17 -8.99
C ALA A 45 9.87 52.30 -8.01
N GLU A 46 9.59 52.80 -6.79
CA GLU A 46 8.77 52.10 -5.79
C GLU A 46 7.32 51.89 -6.26
N ARG A 47 6.71 52.90 -6.91
CA ARG A 47 5.35 52.79 -7.48
C ARG A 47 5.29 51.83 -8.67
N LYS A 48 6.34 51.80 -9.50
CA LYS A 48 6.44 50.92 -10.66
C LYS A 48 6.73 49.47 -10.26
N LEU A 49 7.50 49.26 -9.19
CA LEU A 49 7.67 47.95 -8.57
C LEU A 49 6.31 47.43 -8.10
N GLY A 50 5.47 48.28 -7.52
CA GLY A 50 4.07 47.96 -7.23
C GLY A 50 3.88 46.59 -6.58
N ASP A 51 2.80 45.90 -6.94
CA ASP A 51 2.31 44.63 -6.39
C ASP A 51 3.20 43.39 -6.69
N VAL A 52 4.49 43.59 -6.96
CA VAL A 52 5.48 42.52 -7.19
C VAL A 52 5.60 41.58 -5.99
N MET A 53 5.34 42.05 -4.76
CA MET A 53 5.27 41.16 -3.60
C MET A 53 4.09 40.18 -3.69
N ARG A 54 2.93 40.58 -4.22
CA ARG A 54 1.79 39.67 -4.42
C ARG A 54 2.02 38.69 -5.56
N ILE A 55 2.66 39.13 -6.66
CA ILE A 55 3.08 38.21 -7.74
C ILE A 55 4.12 37.20 -7.21
N ARG A 56 5.03 37.63 -6.34
CA ARG A 56 6.01 36.74 -5.69
C ARG A 56 5.31 35.73 -4.78
N GLU A 57 4.29 36.15 -4.06
CA GLU A 57 3.49 35.32 -3.16
C GLU A 57 2.63 34.32 -3.95
N GLU A 58 2.00 34.73 -5.06
CA GLU A 58 1.29 33.84 -6.00
C GLU A 58 2.23 32.78 -6.61
N ILE A 59 3.43 33.18 -7.05
CA ILE A 59 4.43 32.25 -7.58
C ILE A 59 4.95 31.29 -6.50
N TYR A 60 5.01 31.72 -5.23
CA TYR A 60 5.37 30.87 -4.10
C TYR A 60 4.25 29.87 -3.75
N LEU A 61 3.00 30.32 -3.75
CA LEU A 61 1.82 29.46 -3.51
C LEU A 61 1.62 28.42 -4.62
N MET A 62 1.98 28.75 -5.86
CA MET A 62 1.92 27.82 -7.00
C MET A 62 3.05 26.76 -7.00
N ASN A 63 4.07 26.91 -6.15
CA ASN A 63 5.22 26.01 -6.16
C ASN A 63 5.04 24.86 -5.15
N THR A 64 5.25 23.62 -5.61
CA THR A 64 5.13 22.37 -4.83
C THR A 64 5.94 22.37 -3.53
N ILE A 65 6.96 23.22 -3.45
CA ILE A 65 7.82 23.42 -2.26
C ILE A 65 7.00 23.94 -1.07
N GLY A 66 6.04 24.84 -1.27
CA GLY A 66 5.20 25.39 -0.21
C GLY A 66 4.30 24.33 0.42
N LEU A 67 3.73 23.43 -0.39
CA LEU A 67 2.88 22.33 0.09
C LEU A 67 3.66 21.37 0.99
N VAL A 68 4.87 20.96 0.57
CA VAL A 68 5.68 20.03 1.38
C VAL A 68 6.20 20.70 2.65
N GLU A 69 6.51 21.99 2.61
CA GLU A 69 6.91 22.74 3.81
C GLU A 69 5.75 22.87 4.81
N SER A 70 4.54 23.16 4.32
CA SER A 70 3.31 23.14 5.13
C SER A 70 3.09 21.76 5.74
N LEU A 71 3.13 20.70 4.93
CA LEU A 71 2.94 19.32 5.40
C LEU A 71 3.99 18.94 6.47
N TRP A 72 5.24 19.35 6.30
CA TRP A 72 6.29 19.08 7.29
C TRP A 72 6.04 19.84 8.61
N GLN A 73 5.60 21.09 8.51
CA GLN A 73 5.28 21.91 9.66
C GLN A 73 4.06 21.36 10.42
N ASP A 74 3.04 20.91 9.68
CA ASP A 74 1.84 20.27 10.21
C ASP A 74 2.16 18.91 10.85
N LEU A 75 3.02 18.09 10.24
CA LEU A 75 3.49 16.83 10.83
C LEU A 75 4.26 17.05 12.13
N ARG A 76 5.16 18.03 12.16
CA ARG A 76 5.92 18.39 13.38
C ARG A 76 4.99 18.89 14.47
N TYR A 77 4.01 19.71 14.11
CA TYR A 77 3.00 20.21 15.03
C TYR A 77 2.13 19.07 15.57
N GLY A 78 1.60 18.21 14.70
CA GLY A 78 0.82 17.03 15.05
C GLY A 78 1.59 16.08 15.98
N ALA A 79 2.86 15.80 15.68
CA ALA A 79 3.72 14.99 16.55
C ALA A 79 3.91 15.62 17.95
N ARG A 80 4.00 16.95 18.02
CA ARG A 80 4.08 17.68 19.29
C ARG A 80 2.78 17.57 20.10
N VAL A 81 1.63 17.68 19.43
CA VAL A 81 0.31 17.51 20.04
C VAL A 81 0.09 16.08 20.54
N LEU A 82 0.53 15.08 19.77
CA LEU A 82 0.50 13.67 20.17
C LEU A 82 1.39 13.41 21.40
N ARG A 83 2.57 14.04 21.49
CA ARG A 83 3.42 13.98 22.69
C ARG A 83 2.79 14.68 23.90
N LEU A 84 2.03 15.75 23.68
CA LEU A 84 1.33 16.46 24.75
C LEU A 84 0.18 15.62 25.32
N ASN A 85 -0.52 14.86 24.47
CA ASN A 85 -1.63 13.97 24.83
C ASN A 85 -1.23 12.48 24.68
N SER A 86 -0.18 12.08 25.39
CA SER A 86 0.46 10.77 25.23
C SER A 86 -0.46 9.57 25.50
N GLY A 87 -1.43 9.70 26.42
CA GLY A 87 -2.38 8.61 26.72
C GLY A 87 -3.28 8.25 25.54
N PHE A 88 -3.93 9.24 24.92
CA PHE A 88 -4.75 9.04 23.73
C PHE A 88 -3.91 8.55 22.55
N ALA A 89 -2.74 9.16 22.33
CA ALA A 89 -1.82 8.76 21.27
C ALA A 89 -1.38 7.30 21.42
N ALA A 90 -1.06 6.85 22.65
CA ALA A 90 -0.66 5.47 22.91
C ALA A 90 -1.79 4.48 22.57
N VAL A 91 -3.02 4.74 23.01
CA VAL A 91 -4.17 3.87 22.71
C VAL A 91 -4.44 3.82 21.21
N ALA A 92 -4.42 4.97 20.53
CA ALA A 92 -4.61 5.04 19.09
C ALA A 92 -3.52 4.28 18.32
N ILE A 93 -2.25 4.47 18.68
CA ILE A 93 -1.10 3.78 18.06
C ILE A 93 -1.19 2.27 18.30
N LEU A 94 -1.49 1.83 19.52
CA LEU A 94 -1.61 0.41 19.84
C LEU A 94 -2.77 -0.24 19.08
N SER A 95 -3.90 0.46 18.95
CA SER A 95 -5.07 -0.04 18.21
C SER A 95 -4.77 -0.19 16.72
N LEU A 96 -4.08 0.80 16.13
CA LEU A 96 -3.59 0.74 14.75
C LEU A 96 -2.57 -0.39 14.56
N ALA A 97 -1.60 -0.51 15.47
CA ALA A 97 -0.59 -1.55 15.44
C ALA A 97 -1.22 -2.94 15.54
N LEU A 98 -2.24 -3.12 16.39
CA LEU A 98 -3.00 -4.36 16.50
C LEU A 98 -3.78 -4.67 15.22
N GLY A 99 -4.48 -3.69 14.64
CA GLY A 99 -5.23 -3.90 13.39
C GLY A 99 -4.33 -4.28 12.21
N VAL A 100 -3.23 -3.55 12.03
CA VAL A 100 -2.25 -3.82 10.95
C VAL A 100 -1.49 -5.13 11.22
N GLY A 101 -1.10 -5.35 12.47
CA GLY A 101 -0.35 -6.53 12.91
C GLY A 101 -1.18 -7.80 12.82
N ALA A 102 -2.44 -7.78 13.27
CA ALA A 102 -3.33 -8.93 13.18
C ALA A 102 -3.61 -9.31 11.72
N ASN A 103 -3.89 -8.34 10.86
CA ASN A 103 -4.07 -8.60 9.43
C ASN A 103 -2.80 -9.21 8.82
N SER A 104 -1.63 -8.63 9.10
CA SER A 104 -0.35 -9.14 8.61
C SER A 104 -0.04 -10.55 9.15
N ALA A 105 -0.33 -10.82 10.42
CA ALA A 105 -0.11 -12.11 11.05
C ALA A 105 -1.03 -13.19 10.46
N ILE A 106 -2.29 -12.87 10.16
CA ILE A 106 -3.19 -13.79 9.46
C ILE A 106 -2.64 -14.11 8.07
N PHE A 107 -2.15 -13.12 7.31
CA PHE A 107 -1.56 -13.38 6.00
C PHE A 107 -0.26 -14.20 6.08
N GLN A 108 0.60 -13.93 7.06
CA GLN A 108 1.81 -14.72 7.30
C GLN A 108 1.47 -16.16 7.72
N LEU A 109 0.49 -16.32 8.61
CA LEU A 109 -0.01 -17.62 9.02
C LEU A 109 -0.64 -18.35 7.84
N LEU A 110 -1.48 -17.70 7.04
CA LEU A 110 -2.05 -18.28 5.82
C LEU A 110 -0.97 -18.64 4.81
N ASN A 111 0.12 -17.88 4.72
CA ASN A 111 1.24 -18.22 3.84
C ASN A 111 2.06 -19.41 4.39
N ALA A 112 2.19 -19.53 5.71
CA ALA A 112 2.88 -20.64 6.38
C ALA A 112 2.03 -21.92 6.45
N VAL A 113 0.70 -21.77 6.55
CA VAL A 113 -0.32 -22.82 6.68
C VAL A 113 -0.99 -23.12 5.34
N ARG A 114 -0.75 -22.32 4.29
CA ARG A 114 -0.71 -22.80 2.91
C ARG A 114 0.41 -23.83 2.88
N LEU A 115 0.04 -25.02 3.33
CA LEU A 115 0.58 -26.33 3.08
C LEU A 115 2.00 -26.22 2.55
N ARG A 116 3.02 -26.54 3.38
CA ARG A 116 4.35 -26.99 2.91
C ARG A 116 4.12 -27.53 1.51
N THR A 117 4.52 -26.78 0.48
CA THR A 117 4.14 -27.05 -0.91
C THR A 117 4.18 -28.55 -1.04
N LEU A 118 3.03 -29.21 -1.29
CA LEU A 118 2.96 -30.67 -1.36
C LEU A 118 4.26 -31.07 -2.05
N PRO A 119 5.13 -31.91 -1.46
CA PRO A 119 6.49 -32.13 -1.95
C PRO A 119 6.43 -32.92 -3.25
N VAL A 120 5.88 -32.27 -4.26
CA VAL A 120 5.68 -32.69 -5.62
C VAL A 120 6.69 -31.89 -6.41
N LYS A 121 7.36 -32.60 -7.31
CA LYS A 121 8.49 -32.07 -8.06
C LYS A 121 8.07 -30.86 -8.92
N ASP A 122 6.86 -30.91 -9.47
CA ASP A 122 6.35 -29.96 -10.45
C ASP A 122 4.91 -29.51 -10.10
N PRO A 123 4.72 -28.47 -9.26
CA PRO A 123 3.41 -28.04 -8.77
C PRO A 123 2.41 -27.59 -9.85
N TRP A 124 2.90 -27.18 -11.02
CA TRP A 124 2.08 -26.75 -12.16
C TRP A 124 1.44 -27.93 -12.92
N GLU A 125 1.88 -29.16 -12.67
CA GLU A 125 1.31 -30.38 -13.26
C GLU A 125 0.18 -30.97 -12.40
N LEU A 126 -0.09 -30.37 -11.23
CA LEU A 126 -1.19 -30.76 -10.37
C LEU A 126 -2.52 -30.24 -10.93
N ALA A 127 -3.42 -31.17 -11.24
CA ALA A 127 -4.81 -30.88 -11.59
C ALA A 127 -5.76 -31.50 -10.55
N GLU A 128 -6.82 -30.77 -10.20
CA GLU A 128 -7.90 -31.29 -9.37
C GLU A 128 -9.08 -31.70 -10.26
N VAL A 129 -9.42 -32.99 -10.26
CA VAL A 129 -10.59 -33.49 -10.99
C VAL A 129 -11.85 -33.28 -10.14
N ARG A 130 -12.83 -32.56 -10.70
CA ARG A 130 -14.13 -32.29 -10.07
C ARG A 130 -15.27 -32.69 -11.00
N ILE A 131 -16.38 -33.15 -10.43
CA ILE A 131 -17.58 -33.48 -11.23
C ILE A 131 -18.28 -32.17 -11.60
N ALA A 132 -18.37 -31.90 -12.91
CA ALA A 132 -18.74 -30.59 -13.45
C ALA A 132 -20.21 -30.19 -13.23
N GLU A 133 -21.14 -31.14 -13.08
CA GLU A 133 -22.57 -30.83 -12.91
C GLU A 133 -23.29 -31.84 -12.01
N ARG A 134 -24.08 -31.33 -11.06
CA ARG A 134 -24.89 -32.13 -10.13
C ARG A 134 -26.36 -32.03 -10.50
N LYS A 135 -26.81 -32.91 -11.40
CA LYS A 135 -28.23 -33.19 -11.57
C LYS A 135 -28.47 -34.64 -11.17
N ASN A 136 -29.03 -34.84 -9.97
CA ASN A 136 -29.55 -36.11 -9.44
C ASN A 136 -28.55 -37.19 -8.98
N ALA A 137 -27.29 -36.86 -8.64
CA ALA A 137 -26.38 -37.80 -7.98
C ALA A 137 -26.61 -37.81 -6.46
N THR A 138 -27.40 -38.77 -5.97
CA THR A 138 -27.65 -39.02 -4.55
C THR A 138 -26.56 -39.90 -3.95
N GLY A 139 -25.93 -39.42 -2.88
CA GLY A 139 -24.91 -40.14 -2.10
C GLY A 139 -24.35 -39.23 -1.02
N ASN A 140 -25.05 -39.11 0.12
CA ASN A 140 -24.60 -38.27 1.23
C ASN A 140 -23.89 -39.13 2.26
N PHE A 141 -22.61 -38.86 2.56
CA PHE A 141 -21.97 -39.34 3.79
C PHE A 141 -21.07 -38.23 4.39
N THR A 142 -21.76 -37.22 4.92
CA THR A 142 -21.35 -36.27 6.00
C THR A 142 -20.08 -35.44 5.81
N GLY A 143 -19.96 -34.78 4.65
CA GLY A 143 -19.01 -33.66 4.42
C GLY A 143 -19.45 -32.75 3.27
N ARG A 144 -18.78 -31.61 3.04
CA ARG A 144 -19.26 -30.58 2.08
C ARG A 144 -19.23 -31.02 0.60
N TYR A 145 -18.51 -32.10 0.23
CA TYR A 145 -18.54 -32.67 -1.14
C TYR A 145 -18.08 -34.16 -1.23
N PRO A 146 -18.84 -35.19 -0.81
CA PRO A 146 -18.52 -36.58 -1.16
C PRO A 146 -18.94 -36.82 -2.63
N GLN A 147 -18.05 -36.46 -3.56
CA GLN A 147 -18.32 -36.56 -5.01
C GLN A 147 -17.79 -37.84 -5.63
N LEU A 148 -16.80 -38.46 -5.01
CA LEU A 148 -16.12 -39.64 -5.54
C LEU A 148 -16.38 -40.81 -4.60
N THR A 149 -17.10 -41.82 -5.07
CA THR A 149 -17.17 -43.12 -4.39
C THR A 149 -15.93 -43.93 -4.75
N ASN A 150 -15.57 -44.92 -3.92
CA ASN A 150 -14.44 -45.81 -4.22
C ASN A 150 -14.60 -46.53 -5.59
N PRO A 151 -15.78 -47.03 -5.99
CA PRO A 151 -15.96 -47.59 -7.33
C PRO A 151 -15.74 -46.57 -8.47
N LEU A 152 -16.16 -45.32 -8.28
CA LEU A 152 -15.89 -44.25 -9.27
C LEU A 152 -14.39 -43.94 -9.35
N TRP A 153 -13.69 -43.94 -8.22
CA TRP A 153 -12.23 -43.82 -8.17
C TRP A 153 -11.53 -44.95 -8.93
N GLU A 154 -11.95 -46.20 -8.72
CA GLU A 154 -11.36 -47.35 -9.42
C GLU A 154 -11.56 -47.27 -10.93
N GLN A 155 -12.75 -46.82 -11.38
CA GLN A 155 -13.02 -46.57 -12.80
C GLN A 155 -12.13 -45.47 -13.38
N ILE A 156 -11.96 -44.35 -12.66
CA ILE A 156 -11.07 -43.26 -13.09
C ILE A 156 -9.63 -43.76 -13.15
N ARG A 157 -9.15 -44.47 -12.13
CA ARG A 157 -7.79 -45.03 -12.09
C ARG A 157 -7.54 -46.00 -13.24
N ALA A 158 -8.54 -46.80 -13.62
CA ALA A 158 -8.42 -47.76 -14.71
C ALA A 158 -8.39 -47.13 -16.12
N HIS A 159 -9.00 -45.95 -16.29
CA HIS A 159 -9.17 -45.30 -17.61
C HIS A 159 -8.46 -43.95 -17.74
N ALA A 160 -7.67 -43.55 -16.74
CA ALA A 160 -6.98 -42.28 -16.76
C ALA A 160 -5.77 -42.34 -17.70
N GLU A 161 -5.97 -41.84 -18.92
CA GLU A 161 -4.91 -41.61 -19.90
C GLU A 161 -4.53 -40.13 -19.86
N GLY A 162 -3.28 -39.82 -19.48
CA GLY A 162 -2.75 -38.45 -19.49
C GLY A 162 -2.16 -37.93 -18.17
N PHE A 163 -2.31 -38.67 -17.07
CA PHE A 163 -1.67 -38.35 -15.79
C PHE A 163 -0.63 -39.42 -15.43
N ALA A 164 0.56 -39.00 -14.99
CA ALA A 164 1.61 -39.93 -14.58
C ALA A 164 1.26 -40.71 -13.30
N SER A 165 0.47 -40.09 -12.41
CA SER A 165 0.01 -40.69 -11.17
C SER A 165 -1.30 -40.03 -10.72
N LEU A 166 -2.15 -40.81 -10.05
CA LEU A 166 -3.41 -40.31 -9.48
C LEU A 166 -3.39 -40.62 -7.98
N ALA A 167 -3.85 -39.67 -7.17
CA ALA A 167 -4.04 -39.86 -5.75
C ALA A 167 -5.45 -39.39 -5.35
N ALA A 168 -6.06 -40.09 -4.40
CA ALA A 168 -7.31 -39.67 -3.77
C ALA A 168 -7.03 -39.12 -2.37
N TRP A 169 -7.75 -38.09 -1.95
CA TRP A 169 -7.59 -37.56 -0.60
C TRP A 169 -8.95 -37.18 -0.02
N GLY A 170 -9.07 -37.24 1.30
CA GLY A 170 -10.28 -36.91 2.02
C GLY A 170 -9.96 -36.31 3.38
N THR A 171 -10.85 -35.48 3.89
CA THR A 171 -10.69 -34.82 5.20
C THR A 171 -11.42 -35.56 6.32
N VAL A 172 -11.91 -36.78 6.06
CA VAL A 172 -12.79 -37.53 6.97
C VAL A 172 -12.11 -38.85 7.36
N ARG A 173 -12.28 -39.25 8.62
CA ARG A 173 -11.87 -40.58 9.11
C ARG A 173 -12.66 -41.67 8.41
N PHE A 174 -11.96 -42.70 7.96
CA PHE A 174 -12.58 -43.89 7.38
C PHE A 174 -13.03 -44.82 8.48
N ASP A 175 -14.27 -45.30 8.41
CA ASP A 175 -14.67 -46.44 9.21
C ASP A 175 -14.10 -47.72 8.58
N LEU A 176 -13.16 -48.36 9.28
CA LEU A 176 -12.50 -49.59 8.90
C LEU A 176 -13.27 -50.83 9.35
N ALA A 177 -14.43 -50.68 9.99
CA ALA A 177 -15.22 -51.81 10.43
C ALA A 177 -15.90 -52.50 9.23
N SER A 178 -15.63 -53.79 9.05
CA SER A 178 -16.34 -54.65 8.10
C SER A 178 -17.72 -55.12 8.63
N GLY A 179 -18.17 -54.58 9.77
CA GLY A 179 -19.41 -54.89 10.47
C GLY A 179 -19.25 -54.73 11.99
N GLY A 180 -20.31 -54.28 12.68
CA GLY A 180 -20.29 -54.04 14.13
C GLY A 180 -19.89 -52.61 14.51
N GLU A 181 -19.06 -52.46 15.54
CA GLU A 181 -18.67 -51.17 16.12
C GLU A 181 -17.71 -50.39 15.19
N ALA A 182 -18.05 -49.12 14.91
CA ALA A 182 -17.30 -48.27 13.98
C ALA A 182 -15.85 -48.04 14.45
N ARG A 183 -14.88 -48.25 13.56
CA ARG A 183 -13.45 -48.06 13.80
C ARG A 183 -12.88 -47.01 12.87
N TYR A 184 -12.84 -45.77 13.36
CA TYR A 184 -12.37 -44.63 12.59
C TYR A 184 -10.83 -44.56 12.51
N ALA A 185 -10.28 -44.43 11.30
CA ALA A 185 -8.87 -44.15 11.06
C ALA A 185 -8.69 -42.92 10.17
N ASP A 186 -7.73 -42.06 10.53
CA ASP A 186 -7.24 -41.01 9.66
C ASP A 186 -6.35 -41.67 8.59
N ALA A 187 -6.75 -41.62 7.31
CA ALA A 187 -5.98 -42.23 6.23
C ALA A 187 -5.79 -41.28 5.04
N LEU A 188 -4.64 -41.40 4.38
CA LEU A 188 -4.31 -40.73 3.13
C LEU A 188 -4.19 -41.83 2.07
N TRP A 189 -4.95 -41.75 0.96
CA TRP A 189 -4.77 -42.72 -0.13
C TRP A 189 -3.51 -42.33 -0.90
N VAL A 190 -2.57 -43.27 -1.00
CA VAL A 190 -1.36 -43.17 -1.83
C VAL A 190 -1.54 -44.08 -3.04
#